data_AF-A0A520LME1-F1
#
_entry.id   AF-A0A520LME1-F1
#
_cell.length_a   1.000
_cell.length_b   1.000
_cell.length_c   1.000
_cell.angle_alpha   90.00
_cell.angle_beta   90.00
_cell.angle_gamma   90.00
#
_symmetry.space_group_name_H-M   'P 1'
#
loop_
_entity.id
_entity.type
_entity.pdbx_description
1 polymer ?
#
loop_
_entity_poly.entity_id
_entity_poly.type
_entity_poly.pdbx_seq_one_letter_code
_entity_poly.pdbx_strand_id
1 'polypeptide(L)' 'MPETDSSHSGVMARLTLSALERASRDPACWRDPVVHRALLVSGLSVLTEATKRLNEDLESAA' A
#
# COMPACT_ATOMS: atom_id res chain seq x y z
N MET A 1 17.43 -2.68 -14.20
CA MET A 1 16.49 -3.73 -13.75
C MET A 1 15.40 -3.06 -12.90
N PRO A 2 14.26 -2.64 -13.50
CA PRO A 2 13.15 -1.98 -12.77
C PRO A 2 12.09 -2.96 -12.20
N GLU A 3 12.23 -4.26 -12.48
CA GLU A 3 11.22 -5.30 -12.17
C GLU A 3 11.05 -5.59 -10.66
N THR A 4 12.01 -5.21 -9.82
CA THR A 4 12.03 -5.52 -8.38
C THR A 4 11.17 -4.56 -7.55
N ASP A 5 11.19 -3.26 -7.84
CA ASP A 5 10.31 -2.29 -7.16
C ASP A 5 8.85 -2.54 -7.53
N SER A 6 8.61 -2.94 -8.78
CA SER A 6 7.30 -3.36 -9.30
C SER A 6 6.63 -4.38 -8.39
N SER A 7 7.37 -5.44 -8.08
CA SER A 7 6.92 -6.60 -7.31
C SER A 7 6.73 -6.29 -5.83
N HIS A 8 7.63 -5.48 -5.23
CA HIS A 8 7.59 -5.19 -3.80
C HIS A 8 6.38 -4.31 -3.41
N SER A 9 6.08 -3.29 -4.22
CA SER A 9 4.89 -2.44 -4.03
C SER A 9 3.60 -3.25 -4.16
N GLY A 10 3.52 -4.15 -5.14
CA GLY A 10 2.38 -5.04 -5.31
C GLY A 10 2.15 -6.00 -4.14
N VAL A 11 3.23 -6.53 -3.55
CA VAL A 11 3.15 -7.37 -2.33
C VAL A 11 2.70 -6.54 -1.13
N MET A 12 3.27 -5.34 -0.93
CA MET A 12 2.84 -4.44 0.14
C MET A 12 1.38 -4.01 0.00
N ALA A 13 0.89 -3.78 -1.22
CA ALA A 13 -0.50 -3.46 -1.50
C ALA A 13 -1.43 -4.58 -1.05
N ARG A 14 -1.11 -5.83 -1.43
CA ARG A 14 -1.89 -7.01 -1.04
C ARG A 14 -1.87 -7.24 0.47
N LEU A 15 -0.70 -7.12 1.11
CA LEU A 15 -0.58 -7.25 2.57
C LEU A 15 -1.37 -6.16 3.30
N THR A 16 -1.33 -4.92 2.81
CA THR A 16 -2.10 -3.81 3.39
C THR A 16 -3.60 -4.04 3.23
N LEU A 17 -4.06 -4.48 2.06
CA LEU A 17 -5.46 -4.81 1.81
C LEU A 17 -5.95 -5.98 2.69
N SER A 18 -5.14 -7.03 2.83
CA SER A 18 -5.46 -8.15 3.72
C SER A 18 -5.47 -7.73 5.20
N ALA A 19 -4.56 -6.85 5.62
CA ALA A 19 -4.56 -6.29 6.96
C ALA A 19 -5.81 -5.42 7.20
N LEU A 20 -6.19 -4.61 6.22
CA LEU A 20 -7.39 -3.76 6.27
C LEU A 20 -8.67 -4.60 6.32
N GLU A 21 -8.75 -5.67 5.53
CA GLU A 21 -9.89 -6.59 5.54
C GLU A 21 -10.03 -7.33 6.87
N ARG A 22 -8.92 -7.74 7.48
CA ARG A 22 -8.93 -8.34 8.82
C ARG A 22 -9.36 -7.32 9.86
N ALA A 23 -8.88 -6.08 9.73
CA ALA A 23 -9.23 -5.00 10.64
C ALA A 23 -10.69 -4.55 10.51
N SER A 24 -11.28 -4.61 9.31
CA SER A 24 -12.70 -4.28 9.13
C SER A 24 -13.64 -5.32 9.75
N ARG A 25 -13.20 -6.59 9.84
CA ARG A 25 -13.96 -7.69 10.47
C ARG A 25 -13.85 -7.70 11.99
N ASP A 26 -12.74 -7.23 12.56
CA ASP A 26 -12.54 -7.12 14.00
C ASP A 26 -12.29 -5.67 14.43
N PRO A 27 -13.34 -4.93 14.84
CA PRO A 27 -13.20 -3.55 15.28
C PRO A 27 -12.33 -3.38 16.54
N ALA A 28 -12.09 -4.45 17.31
CA ALA A 28 -11.23 -4.38 18.49
C ALA A 28 -9.75 -4.18 18.13
N CYS A 29 -9.31 -4.62 16.94
CA CYS A 29 -7.91 -4.48 16.52
C CYS A 29 -7.49 -3.02 16.29
N TRP A 30 -8.45 -2.12 16.02
CA TRP A 30 -8.20 -0.69 15.84
C TRP A 30 -7.88 0.02 17.15
N ARG A 31 -8.09 -0.63 18.30
CA ARG A 31 -7.69 -0.09 19.62
C ARG A 31 -6.18 -0.04 19.80
N ASP A 32 -5.42 -0.79 18.99
CA ASP A 32 -3.96 -0.72 19.00
C ASP A 32 -3.48 0.43 18.08
N PRO A 33 -2.87 1.50 18.64
CA PRO A 33 -2.35 2.61 17.83
C PRO A 33 -1.22 2.18 16.89
N VAL A 34 -0.50 1.09 17.18
CA VAL A 34 0.53 0.53 16.31
C VAL A 34 -0.08 -0.06 15.05
N VAL A 35 -1.21 -0.76 15.16
CA VAL A 35 -1.95 -1.34 14.02
C VAL A 35 -2.46 -0.23 13.10
N HIS A 36 -3.08 0.81 13.67
CA HIS A 36 -3.51 2.00 12.93
C HIS A 36 -2.36 2.63 12.14
N ARG A 37 -1.23 2.86 12.82
CA ARG A 37 -0.06 3.48 12.21
C ARG A 37 0.53 2.59 11.11
N ALA A 38 0.62 1.29 11.35
CA ALA A 38 1.15 0.34 10.37
C ALA A 38 0.29 0.34 9.10
N LEU A 39 -1.04 0.28 9.23
CA LEU A 39 -1.99 0.33 8.10
C LEU A 39 -1.91 1.64 7.32
N LEU A 40 -1.83 2.78 8.03
CA LEU A 40 -1.73 4.09 7.39
C LEU A 40 -0.41 4.25 6.64
N VAL A 41 0.71 3.89 7.27
CA VAL A 41 2.05 4.04 6.67
C VAL A 41 2.22 3.08 5.49
N SER A 42 1.77 1.83 5.62
CA SER A 42 1.86 0.85 4.54
C SER A 42 0.94 1.24 3.37
N GLY A 43 -0.28 1.69 3.65
CA GLY A 43 -1.22 2.17 2.64
C GLY A 43 -0.74 3.42 1.92
N LEU A 44 -0.23 4.41 2.65
CA LEU A 44 0.34 5.63 2.05
C LEU A 44 1.52 5.30 1.14
N SER A 45 2.42 4.41 1.58
CA SER A 45 3.60 4.01 0.79
C SER A 45 3.19 3.37 -0.54
N VAL A 46 2.17 2.50 -0.51
CA VAL A 46 1.61 1.88 -1.72
C VAL A 46 0.98 2.91 -2.64
N LEU A 47 0.20 3.85 -2.10
CA LEU A 47 -0.45 4.90 -2.89
C LEU A 47 0.59 5.83 -3.54
N THR A 48 1.59 6.29 -2.80
CA THR A 48 2.65 7.15 -3.34
C THR A 48 3.41 6.47 -4.48
N GLU A 49 3.75 5.19 -4.31
CA GLU A 49 4.43 4.42 -5.36
C GLU A 49 3.53 4.20 -6.58
N ALA A 50 2.23 3.92 -6.39
CA ALA A 50 1.28 3.81 -7.48
C ALA A 50 1.10 5.14 -8.24
N THR A 51 1.02 6.26 -7.54
CA THR A 51 0.92 7.60 -8.15
C THR A 51 2.19 7.95 -8.92
N LYS A 52 3.37 7.61 -8.38
CA LYS A 52 4.65 7.83 -9.06
C LYS A 52 4.69 7.10 -10.40
N ARG A 53 4.34 5.80 -10.41
CA ARG A 53 4.29 5.00 -11.65
C ARG A 53 3.27 5.52 -12.64
N LEU A 54 2.09 5.92 -12.16
CA LEU A 54 1.08 6.49 -13.03
C LEU A 54 1.58 7.76 -13.72
N ASN A 55 2.35 8.59 -13.02
CA ASN A 55 2.95 9.79 -13.58
C ASN A 55 4.07 9.46 -14.59
N GLU A 56 4.94 8.48 -14.28
CA GLU A 56 5.96 7.97 -15.21
C GLU A 56 5.33 7.40 -16.50
N ASP A 57 4.25 6.64 -16.38
CA ASP A 57 3.50 6.09 -17.52
C ASP A 57 2.87 7.21 -18.35
N LEU A 58 2.33 8.26 -17.70
CA LEU A 58 1.74 9.41 -18.38
C LEU A 58 2.79 10.23 -19.15
N GLU A 59 3.96 10.45 -18.54
CA GLU A 59 5.10 11.13 -19.16
C GLU A 59 5.71 10.31 -20.31
N SER A 60 5.76 8.98 -20.18
CA SER A 60 6.21 8.09 -21.25
C SER A 60 5.23 8.00 -22.42
N ALA A 61 3.96 8.35 -22.22
CA ALA A 61 2.92 8.34 -23.25
C ALA A 61 2.78 9.69 -23.99
N ALA A 62 3.50 10.73 -23.56
CA ALA A 62 3.53 12.06 -24.15
C ALA A 62 4.66 12.22 -25.18
#